data_AF-A0A3D1FZX4-F1
#
_entry.id   AF-A0A3D1FZX4-F1
#
_cell.length_a   1.000
_cell.length_b   1.000
_cell.length_c   1.000
_cell.angle_alpha   90.00
_cell.angle_beta   90.00
_cell.angle_gamma   90.00
#
_symmetry.space_group_name_H-M   'P 1'
#
loop_
_entity.id
_entity.type
_entity.pdbx_description
1 polymer ?
#
loop_
_entity_poly.entity_id
_entity_poly.type
_entity_poly.pdbx_seq_one_letter_code
_entity_poly.pdbx_strand_id
1 'polypeptide(L)'
;MKKRLILLHWLNLALTGATLAIALGSLVPSELLPGISILALLLPLLIAPHAIALLFWLRFKPRKAINNVIGLAILAFPLMAQWPYARAQAIAEEEINVATYNVRAFYQTTAAAKDIGKWSQDQSIDI
;
A
#
# COMPACT_ATOMS: atom_id res chain seq x y z
N MET A 1 -13.27 -37.69 14.75
CA MET A 1 -12.42 -36.48 14.96
C MET A 1 -11.18 -36.40 14.05
N LYS A 2 -10.48 -37.51 13.76
CA LYS A 2 -9.25 -37.51 12.91
C LYS A 2 -9.46 -36.93 11.50
N LYS A 3 -10.54 -37.30 10.78
CA LYS A 3 -10.83 -36.79 9.42
C LYS A 3 -10.96 -35.26 9.35
N ARG A 4 -11.65 -34.64 10.33
CA ARG A 4 -11.82 -33.18 10.42
C ARG A 4 -10.48 -32.45 10.63
N LEU A 5 -9.60 -32.99 11.48
CA LEU A 5 -8.26 -32.44 11.71
C LEU A 5 -7.33 -32.58 10.49
N ILE A 6 -7.54 -33.59 9.65
CA ILE A 6 -6.80 -33.75 8.38
C ILE A 6 -7.26 -32.69 7.37
N LEU A 7 -8.58 -32.50 7.21
CA LEU A 7 -9.13 -31.46 6.34
C LEU A 7 -8.61 -30.06 6.74
N LEU A 8 -8.69 -29.72 8.04
CA LEU A 8 -8.19 -28.45 8.56
C LEU A 8 -6.68 -28.27 8.34
N HIS A 9 -5.92 -29.37 8.35
CA HIS A 9 -4.49 -29.31 8.08
C HIS A 9 -4.20 -28.99 6.62
N TRP A 10 -4.92 -29.62 5.69
CA TRP A 10 -4.83 -29.31 4.27
C TRP A 10 -5.26 -27.88 3.98
N LEU A 11 -6.33 -27.40 4.63
CA LEU A 11 -6.76 -26.02 4.53
C LEU A 11 -5.67 -25.05 5.01
N ASN A 12 -5.00 -25.37 6.13
CA ASN A 12 -3.91 -24.57 6.67
C ASN A 12 -2.70 -24.51 5.71
N LEU A 13 -2.39 -25.64 5.07
CA LEU A 13 -1.33 -25.73 4.07
C LEU A 13 -1.69 -24.93 2.81
N ALA A 14 -2.93 -25.09 2.32
CA ALA A 14 -3.44 -24.38 1.16
C ALA A 14 -3.47 -22.87 1.39
N LEU A 15 -3.91 -22.42 2.57
CA LEU A 15 -3.87 -21.01 2.97
C LEU A 15 -2.45 -20.47 2.90
N THR A 16 -1.49 -21.17 3.51
CA THR A 16 -0.08 -20.73 3.52
C THR A 16 0.54 -20.73 2.12
N GLY A 17 0.22 -21.75 1.31
CA GLY A 17 0.69 -21.84 -0.08
C GLY A 17 0.09 -20.75 -0.97
N ALA A 18 -1.20 -20.44 -0.80
CA ALA A 18 -1.86 -19.34 -1.50
C ALA A 18 -1.24 -17.99 -1.12
N THR A 19 -1.00 -17.75 0.18
CA THR A 19 -0.32 -16.54 0.66
C THR A 19 1.06 -16.38 0.04
N LEU A 20 1.84 -17.46 -0.02
CA LEU A 20 3.16 -17.44 -0.65
C LEU A 20 3.07 -17.16 -2.16
N ALA A 21 2.15 -17.83 -2.88
CA ALA A 21 1.97 -17.64 -4.31
C ALA A 21 1.52 -16.20 -4.64
N ILE A 22 0.60 -15.64 -3.85
CA ILE A 22 0.14 -14.26 -4.00
C ILE A 22 1.27 -13.27 -3.70
N ALA A 23 2.04 -13.51 -2.63
CA ALA A 23 3.18 -12.66 -2.29
C ALA A 23 4.24 -12.67 -3.40
N LEU A 24 4.64 -13.85 -3.89
CA LEU A 24 5.58 -13.96 -5.01
C LEU A 24 5.03 -13.35 -6.30
N GLY A 25 3.75 -13.58 -6.61
CA GLY A 25 3.08 -13.00 -7.76
C GLY A 25 3.05 -11.47 -7.69
N SER A 26 2.87 -10.90 -6.50
CA SER A 26 2.86 -9.43 -6.30
C SER A 26 4.22 -8.77 -6.54
N LEU A 27 5.31 -9.54 -6.55
CA LEU A 27 6.66 -9.03 -6.87
C LEU A 27 6.91 -8.98 -8.39
N VAL A 28 6.04 -9.56 -9.20
CA VAL A 28 6.18 -9.55 -10.66
C VAL A 28 5.79 -8.17 -11.20
N PRO A 29 6.64 -7.53 -12.01
CA PRO A 29 6.33 -6.25 -12.64
C PRO A 29 5.03 -6.31 -13.46
N SER A 30 4.15 -5.33 -13.28
CA SER A 30 2.88 -5.25 -14.00
C SER A 30 3.02 -5.09 -15.51
N GLU A 31 4.19 -4.64 -15.97
CA GLU A 31 4.55 -4.56 -17.41
C GLU A 31 4.57 -5.94 -18.08
N LEU A 32 4.92 -7.00 -17.33
CA LEU A 32 4.96 -8.38 -17.85
C LEU A 32 3.59 -9.04 -17.84
N LEU A 33 2.77 -8.74 -16.82
CA LEU A 33 1.44 -9.34 -16.62
C LEU A 33 0.45 -8.26 -16.15
N PRO A 34 -0.39 -7.74 -17.06
CA PRO A 34 -1.43 -6.78 -16.72
C PRO A 34 -2.37 -7.33 -15.65
N GLY A 35 -2.66 -6.52 -14.62
CA GLY A 35 -3.56 -6.89 -13.52
C GLY A 35 -2.93 -7.69 -12.39
N ILE A 36 -1.65 -8.08 -12.49
CA ILE A 36 -0.98 -8.83 -11.41
C ILE A 36 -0.83 -8.03 -10.11
N SER A 37 -0.83 -6.69 -10.21
CA SER A 37 -0.84 -5.77 -9.07
C SER A 37 -2.08 -5.91 -8.18
N ILE A 38 -3.20 -6.42 -8.70
CA ILE A 38 -4.42 -6.68 -7.93
C ILE A 38 -4.16 -7.75 -6.85
N LEU A 39 -3.22 -8.68 -7.08
CA LEU A 39 -2.86 -9.70 -6.09
C LEU A 39 -2.32 -9.08 -4.80
N ALA A 40 -1.63 -7.94 -4.88
CA ALA A 40 -1.12 -7.25 -3.70
C ALA A 40 -2.26 -6.77 -2.78
N LEU A 41 -3.45 -6.47 -3.33
CA LEU A 41 -4.63 -6.07 -2.55
C LEU A 41 -5.20 -7.22 -1.72
N LEU A 42 -4.92 -8.47 -2.09
CA LEU A 42 -5.37 -9.65 -1.35
C LEU A 42 -4.50 -9.92 -0.11
N LEU A 43 -3.25 -9.46 -0.08
CA LEU A 43 -2.31 -9.73 1.01
C LEU A 43 -2.83 -9.27 2.39
N PRO A 44 -3.33 -8.03 2.58
CA PRO A 44 -3.86 -7.59 3.86
C PRO A 44 -5.09 -8.41 4.31
N LEU A 45 -5.90 -8.88 3.36
CA LEU A 45 -7.09 -9.68 3.65
C LEU A 45 -6.72 -11.05 4.26
N LEU A 46 -5.54 -11.57 3.94
CA LEU A 46 -5.06 -12.87 4.42
C LEU A 46 -4.55 -12.85 5.87
N ILE A 47 -4.42 -11.68 6.50
CA ILE A 47 -4.03 -11.56 7.91
C ILE A 47 -5.07 -12.23 8.81
N ALA A 48 -6.35 -11.93 8.61
CA ALA A 48 -7.45 -12.45 9.42
C ALA A 48 -7.54 -13.99 9.41
N PRO A 49 -7.57 -14.69 8.25
CA PRO A 49 -7.60 -16.15 8.23
C PRO A 49 -6.35 -16.77 8.87
N HIS A 50 -5.17 -16.17 8.69
CA HIS A 50 -3.96 -16.64 9.37
C HIS A 50 -4.02 -16.44 10.89
N ALA A 51 -4.52 -15.31 11.38
CA ALA A 51 -4.66 -15.05 12.81
C ALA A 51 -5.66 -16.03 13.46
N ILE A 52 -6.81 -16.27 12.83
CA ILE A 52 -7.82 -17.22 13.31
C ILE A 52 -7.24 -18.64 13.32
N ALA A 53 -6.60 -19.06 12.23
CA ALA A 53 -5.98 -20.38 12.14
C ALA A 53 -4.83 -20.54 13.14
N LEU A 54 -4.06 -19.48 13.40
CA LEU A 54 -2.99 -19.47 14.41
C LEU A 54 -3.56 -19.75 15.80
N LEU A 55 -4.58 -19.00 16.23
CA LEU A 55 -5.23 -19.19 17.53
C LEU A 55 -5.81 -20.59 17.68
N PHE A 56 -6.47 -21.08 16.63
CA PHE A 56 -7.01 -22.44 16.59
C PHE A 56 -5.90 -23.49 16.77
N TRP A 57 -4.82 -23.41 15.97
CA TRP A 57 -3.76 -24.41 16.03
C TRP A 57 -2.94 -24.31 17.32
N LEU A 58 -2.73 -23.12 17.87
CA LEU A 58 -2.07 -22.94 19.16
C LEU A 58 -2.82 -23.68 20.29
N ARG A 59 -4.16 -23.65 20.26
CA ARG A 59 -5.02 -24.33 21.25
C ARG A 59 -5.02 -25.85 21.13
N PHE A 60 -5.06 -26.38 19.90
CA PHE A 60 -5.32 -27.81 19.66
C PHE A 60 -4.07 -28.62 19.28
N LYS A 61 -3.16 -28.08 18.45
CA LYS A 61 -1.90 -28.72 18.05
C LYS A 61 -0.85 -27.65 17.69
N PRO A 62 -0.10 -27.13 18.68
CA PRO A 62 0.79 -25.97 18.48
C PRO A 62 1.88 -26.22 17.43
N ARG A 63 2.32 -27.47 17.23
CA ARG A 63 3.26 -27.83 16.15
C ARG A 63 2.78 -27.44 14.75
N LYS A 64 1.46 -27.29 14.53
CA LYS A 64 0.87 -26.90 13.24
C LYS A 64 0.62 -25.39 13.13
N ALA A 65 0.80 -24.64 14.21
CA ALA A 65 0.67 -23.19 14.23
C ALA A 65 1.78 -22.50 13.43
N ILE A 66 2.94 -23.15 13.28
CA ILE A 66 4.13 -22.59 12.60
C ILE A 66 3.83 -22.14 11.17
N ASN A 67 2.95 -22.83 10.43
CA ASN A 67 2.56 -22.42 9.09
C ASN A 67 1.89 -21.03 9.07
N ASN A 68 1.08 -20.74 10.09
CA ASN A 68 0.44 -19.42 10.20
C ASN A 68 1.40 -18.35 10.70
N VAL A 69 2.37 -18.71 11.54
CA VAL A 69 3.46 -17.78 11.91
C VAL A 69 4.26 -17.40 10.67
N ILE A 70 4.61 -18.37 9.83
CA ILE A 70 5.32 -18.13 8.55
C ILE A 70 4.45 -17.28 7.62
N GLY A 71 3.17 -17.62 7.47
CA GLY A 71 2.24 -16.84 6.65
C GLY A 71 2.12 -15.39 7.10
N LEU A 72 2.01 -15.14 8.40
CA LEU A 72 1.99 -13.79 8.96
C LEU A 72 3.33 -13.06 8.77
N ALA A 73 4.46 -13.76 8.88
CA ALA A 73 5.77 -13.16 8.61
C ALA A 73 5.92 -12.72 7.14
N ILE A 74 5.41 -13.51 6.19
CA ILE A 74 5.35 -13.12 4.77
C ILE A 74 4.50 -11.86 4.58
N LEU A 75 3.34 -11.80 5.25
CA LEU A 75 2.43 -10.64 5.19
C LEU A 75 2.97 -9.40 5.89
N ALA A 76 3.89 -9.54 6.86
CA ALA A 76 4.46 -8.41 7.59
C ALA A 76 5.26 -7.48 6.67
N PHE A 77 5.95 -8.03 5.66
CA PHE A 77 6.79 -7.25 4.76
C PHE A 77 6.03 -6.16 3.98
N PRO A 78 4.94 -6.47 3.24
CA PRO A 78 4.14 -5.44 2.56
C PRO A 78 3.42 -4.50 3.53
N LEU A 79 3.06 -4.95 4.74
CA LEU A 79 2.44 -4.08 5.75
C LEU A 79 3.44 -3.06 6.30
N MET A 80 4.69 -3.45 6.50
CA MET A 80 5.74 -2.55 6.95
C MET A 80 5.98 -1.41 5.95
N ALA A 81 5.82 -1.65 4.65
CA ALA A 81 5.89 -0.60 3.63
C ALA A 81 4.80 0.47 3.78
N GLN A 82 3.68 0.14 4.42
CA GLN A 82 2.60 1.09 4.71
C GLN A 82 2.79 1.83 6.04
N TRP A 83 3.79 1.45 6.86
CA TRP A 83 4.00 2.06 8.16
C TRP A 83 4.48 3.51 7.99
N PRO A 84 3.94 4.49 8.73
CA PRO A 84 4.41 5.88 8.69
C PRO A 84 5.93 6.08 8.86
N TYR A 85 6.65 5.18 9.54
CA TYR A 85 8.11 5.24 9.70
C TYR A 85 8.89 4.76 8.48
N ALA A 86 8.25 4.02 7.57
CA ALA A 86 8.83 3.55 6.31
C ALA A 86 8.53 4.51 5.15
N ARG A 87 7.77 5.59 5.38
CA ARG A 87 7.70 6.70 4.44
C ARG A 87 9.12 7.25 4.31
N ALA A 88 9.61 7.34 3.07
CA ALA A 88 10.78 8.14 2.77
C ALA A 88 10.62 9.48 3.51
N GLN A 89 11.70 9.98 4.13
CA GLN A 89 11.74 11.33 4.69
C GLN A 89 10.99 12.21 3.71
N ALA A 90 9.94 12.90 4.19
CA ALA A 90 9.23 13.88 3.39
C ALA A 90 10.32 14.67 2.68
N ILE A 91 10.41 14.51 1.36
CA ILE A 91 11.18 15.42 0.53
C ILE A 91 10.65 16.76 1.03
N ALA A 92 11.51 17.57 1.66
CA ALA A 92 11.09 18.86 2.18
C ALA A 92 10.25 19.47 1.08
N GLU A 93 8.93 19.57 1.31
CA GLU A 93 8.02 20.09 0.31
C GLU A 93 8.55 21.49 0.08
N GLU A 94 9.30 21.66 -1.00
CA GLU A 94 9.61 22.99 -1.51
C GLU A 94 8.22 23.58 -1.72
N GLU A 95 7.86 24.55 -0.89
CA GLU A 95 6.50 25.05 -0.77
C GLU A 95 6.11 25.68 -2.11
N ILE A 96 5.47 24.89 -2.98
CA ILE A 96 5.04 25.36 -4.30
C ILE A 96 3.84 26.28 -4.09
N ASN A 97 4.03 27.56 -4.31
CA ASN A 97 2.97 28.55 -4.20
C ASN A 97 2.20 28.62 -5.51
N VAL A 98 1.00 28.06 -5.51
CA VAL A 98 0.09 28.07 -6.67
C VAL A 98 -0.95 29.16 -6.49
N ALA A 99 -1.13 30.04 -7.48
CA ALA A 99 -2.14 31.08 -7.42
C ALA A 99 -3.10 31.06 -8.62
N THR A 100 -4.41 31.10 -8.34
CA THR A 100 -5.44 31.26 -9.36
C THR A 100 -6.01 32.66 -9.28
N TYR A 101 -6.00 33.40 -10.40
CA TYR A 101 -6.54 34.75 -10.47
C TYR A 101 -7.38 34.97 -11.72
N ASN A 102 -8.30 35.93 -11.64
CA ASN A 102 -9.10 36.35 -12.78
C ASN A 102 -8.29 37.28 -13.69
N VAL A 103 -7.86 36.76 -14.83
CA VAL A 103 -7.04 37.46 -15.82
C VAL A 103 -7.73 38.74 -16.35
N ARG A 104 -9.07 38.80 -16.36
CA ARG A 104 -9.82 40.01 -16.78
C ARG A 104 -9.59 41.20 -15.84
N ALA A 105 -9.23 40.97 -14.58
CA ALA A 105 -8.94 42.05 -13.64
C ALA A 105 -7.67 42.85 -14.04
N PHE A 106 -6.71 42.20 -14.69
CA PHE A 106 -5.44 42.82 -15.09
C PHE A 106 -5.49 43.47 -16.48
N TYR A 107 -6.25 42.91 -17.43
CA TYR A 107 -6.37 43.47 -18.79
C TYR A 107 -7.18 44.77 -18.90
N GLN A 108 -7.55 45.39 -17.78
CA GLN A 108 -8.20 46.70 -17.76
C GLN A 108 -7.20 47.85 -17.94
N THR A 109 -5.89 47.59 -17.84
CA THR A 109 -4.82 48.57 -18.00
C THR A 109 -3.92 48.23 -19.19
N THR A 110 -3.30 49.24 -19.79
CA THR A 110 -2.39 49.09 -20.94
C THR A 110 -1.10 48.32 -20.60
N ALA A 111 -0.82 48.10 -19.30
CA ALA A 111 0.40 47.46 -18.79
C ALA A 111 0.14 46.12 -18.07
N ALA A 112 -1.00 45.46 -18.35
CA ALA A 112 -1.45 44.23 -17.68
C ALA A 112 -0.37 43.14 -17.50
N ALA A 113 0.43 42.87 -18.54
CA ALA A 113 1.48 41.84 -18.47
C ALA A 113 2.59 42.18 -17.46
N LYS A 114 2.94 43.47 -17.33
CA LYS A 114 3.93 43.94 -16.36
C LYS A 114 3.38 43.87 -14.94
N ASP A 115 2.11 44.19 -14.75
CA ASP A 115 1.45 44.18 -13.44
C ASP A 115 1.25 42.74 -12.93
N ILE A 116 0.89 41.79 -13.82
CA ILE A 116 0.84 40.36 -13.51
C ILE A 116 2.22 39.83 -13.10
N GLY A 117 3.26 40.15 -13.88
CA GLY A 117 4.62 39.70 -13.59
C GLY A 117 5.14 40.23 -12.25
N LYS A 118 4.86 41.49 -11.94
CA LYS A 118 5.24 42.08 -10.65
C LYS A 118 4.48 41.43 -9.48
N TRP A 119 3.17 41.25 -9.59
CA TRP A 119 2.38 40.60 -8.55
C TRP A 119 2.80 39.15 -8.31
N SER A 120 3.09 38.39 -9.38
CA SER A 120 3.59 37.00 -9.29
C SER A 120 4.91 36.92 -8.52
N GLN A 121 5.84 37.85 -8.77
CA GLN A 121 7.10 37.93 -8.03
C GLN A 121 6.90 38.36 -6.57
N ASP A 122 6.08 39.38 -6.32
CA ASP A 122 5.79 39.91 -4.97
C ASP A 122 5.13 38.86 -4.07
N GLN A 123 4.38 37.92 -4.65
CA GLN A 123 3.71 36.83 -3.93
C GLN A 123 4.50 35.51 -3.98
N SER A 124 5.69 35.48 -4.59
CA SER A 124 6.51 34.27 -4.73
C SER A 124 5.74 33.09 -5.33
N ILE A 125 4.95 33.34 -6.38
CA ILE A 125 4.13 32.32 -7.06
C ILE A 125 4.99 31.52 -8.04
N ASP A 126 4.95 30.20 -7.91
CA ASP A 126 5.66 29.25 -8.77
C ASP A 126 4.80 28.77 -9.95
N ILE A 127 3.47 28.68 -9.75
CA ILE A 127 2.50 28.18 -10.74
C ILE A 127 1.25 29.07 -10.81
#